data_AF-A0A955J353-F1
#
_entry.id   AF-A0A955J353-F1
#
_cell.length_a   1.000
_cell.length_b   1.000
_cell.length_c   1.000
_cell.angle_alpha   90.00
_cell.angle_beta   90.00
_cell.angle_gamma   90.00
#
_symmetry.space_group_name_H-M   'P 1'
#
loop_
_entity.id
_entity.type
_entity.pdbx_description
1 polymer ?
#
loop_
_entity_poly.entity_id
_entity_poly.type
_entity_poly.pdbx_seq_one_letter_code
_entity_poly.pdbx_strand_id
1 'polypeptide(L)'
;VDPAPTYPEDWVGFRLTGFRPSIDDPSLIVGQALLSDLSAVIEHLTEYGGCTAADVPAPALGYPELSERWSVSRRTIDRYRRRGLVAFRIRTHSGATRLLFPEPWVRRFEEREPDLLSRARTFHHVPDDETSRMVNAARALLADTPLPLTRVAEVLAPKFGRAPETVRQVIIRYDEAAPDPLFRHPETLDGEARAAIARGFEEGEPIAALCRRHHRSRATIYRIVNERRAEILRSAAPDRDPAGDTTDIDRLLTPASVSEGLDALPELEAAGFIEAARADGPVPAREEAQRAAAARALEARAARAIASLPRYDPPARHLDRAETDLRWVFLLRVAMLQTQRALMLKTLQQRLGCPLSDLPGARIRHLHAACFRAAAEAVRYFEPTRGGRLAAPVSLALNRVLATLDLAPAGEGARRAATSHVHLEDWRPHLSPIHIALFPAERWREEREGLSADVARVLSLRFGWYGGPPRTVDEAAAILDLSPRRVRSLQRKALRP
;
A
#
# COMPACT_ATOMS: atom_id res chain seq x y z
N VAL A 1 -35.69 13.19 -10.04
CA VAL A 1 -34.51 14.01 -9.67
C VAL A 1 -34.03 14.64 -10.95
N ASP A 2 -34.00 15.97 -10.98
CA ASP A 2 -33.37 16.76 -12.03
C ASP A 2 -31.85 16.83 -11.70
N PRO A 3 -30.94 16.60 -12.67
CA PRO A 3 -29.50 16.62 -12.41
C PRO A 3 -28.92 17.98 -12.01
N ALA A 4 -29.55 19.09 -12.40
CA ALA A 4 -29.01 20.44 -12.21
C ALA A 4 -29.14 21.01 -10.78
N PRO A 5 -30.30 20.90 -10.08
CA PRO A 5 -30.45 21.46 -8.73
C PRO A 5 -29.81 20.59 -7.64
N THR A 6 -29.65 21.17 -6.45
CA THR A 6 -29.25 20.47 -5.21
C THR A 6 -30.46 20.10 -4.37
N TYR A 7 -30.40 18.95 -3.70
CA TYR A 7 -31.47 18.40 -2.87
C TYR A 7 -31.00 18.23 -1.42
N PRO A 8 -31.72 18.77 -0.42
CA PRO A 8 -31.44 18.48 0.99
C PRO A 8 -31.61 16.98 1.32
N GLU A 9 -30.72 16.44 2.15
CA GLU A 9 -30.72 15.03 2.55
C GLU A 9 -32.03 14.59 3.23
N ASP A 10 -32.57 15.42 4.13
CA ASP A 10 -33.83 15.17 4.83
C ASP A 10 -35.02 15.07 3.85
N TRP A 11 -35.01 15.93 2.82
CA TRP A 11 -35.98 15.86 1.73
C TRP A 11 -35.86 14.57 0.93
N VAL A 12 -34.64 14.13 0.61
CA VAL A 12 -34.41 12.86 -0.11
C VAL A 12 -34.91 11.68 0.73
N GLY A 13 -34.56 11.64 2.02
CA GLY A 13 -35.00 10.62 2.97
C GLY A 13 -36.53 10.55 3.07
N PHE A 14 -37.18 11.70 3.20
CA PHE A 14 -38.63 11.81 3.20
C PHE A 14 -39.28 11.30 1.91
N ARG A 15 -38.72 11.67 0.75
CA ARG A 15 -39.26 11.25 -0.55
C ARG A 15 -39.08 9.76 -0.83
N LEU A 16 -38.06 9.12 -0.26
CA LEU A 16 -37.78 7.70 -0.43
C LEU A 16 -38.58 6.82 0.53
N THR A 17 -38.72 7.24 1.77
CA THR A 17 -39.25 6.38 2.85
C THR A 17 -40.62 6.82 3.36
N GLY A 18 -41.07 8.04 3.02
CA GLY A 18 -42.24 8.68 3.62
C GLY A 18 -42.03 9.17 5.05
N PHE A 19 -40.89 8.86 5.67
CA PHE A 19 -40.52 9.29 7.01
C PHE A 19 -39.67 10.56 6.94
N ARG A 20 -40.03 11.60 7.70
CA ARG A 20 -39.28 12.86 7.74
C ARG A 20 -38.32 12.85 8.93
N PRO A 21 -37.02 12.59 8.73
CA PRO A 21 -36.05 12.66 9.81
C PRO A 21 -35.86 14.13 10.25
N SER A 22 -35.77 14.36 11.57
CA SER A 22 -35.37 15.67 12.11
C SER A 22 -33.85 15.77 12.03
N ILE A 23 -33.34 16.43 11.00
CA ILE A 23 -31.91 16.68 10.80
C ILE A 23 -31.69 18.18 10.98
N ASP A 24 -30.90 18.57 11.99
CA ASP A 24 -30.69 19.97 12.34
C ASP A 24 -29.90 20.75 11.26
N ASP A 25 -29.03 20.08 10.51
CA ASP A 25 -28.28 20.64 9.38
C ASP A 25 -28.14 19.61 8.22
N PRO A 26 -29.14 19.50 7.32
CA PRO A 26 -29.14 18.50 6.27
C PRO A 26 -28.13 18.82 5.17
N SER A 27 -27.31 17.83 4.80
CA SER A 27 -26.35 17.98 3.70
C SER A 27 -27.06 18.24 2.36
N LEU A 28 -26.52 19.13 1.54
CA LEU A 28 -27.01 19.39 0.19
C LEU A 28 -26.35 18.44 -0.81
N ILE A 29 -27.17 17.61 -1.46
CA ILE A 29 -26.73 16.61 -2.43
C ILE A 29 -26.96 17.15 -3.85
N VAL A 30 -25.90 17.23 -4.66
CA VAL A 30 -26.00 17.61 -6.08
C VAL A 30 -26.87 16.58 -6.82
N GLY A 31 -27.86 17.04 -7.59
CA GLY A 31 -28.81 16.17 -8.30
C GLY A 31 -28.17 15.10 -9.18
N GLN A 32 -27.05 15.42 -9.83
CA GLN A 32 -26.26 14.47 -10.61
C GLN A 32 -25.63 13.35 -9.75
N ALA A 33 -25.10 13.68 -8.56
CA ALA A 33 -24.57 12.70 -7.62
C ALA A 33 -25.71 11.83 -7.05
N LEU A 34 -26.82 12.47 -6.68
CA LEU A 34 -28.02 11.77 -6.23
C LEU A 34 -28.52 10.77 -7.28
N LEU A 35 -28.58 11.16 -8.57
CA LEU A 35 -29.00 10.27 -9.66
C LEU A 35 -28.08 9.05 -9.85
N SER A 36 -26.77 9.21 -9.63
CA SER A 36 -25.81 8.09 -9.70
C SER A 36 -26.06 7.07 -8.61
N ASP A 37 -26.39 7.54 -7.41
CA ASP A 37 -26.38 6.72 -6.20
C ASP A 37 -27.78 6.24 -5.79
N LEU A 38 -28.84 6.85 -6.32
CA LEU A 38 -30.25 6.56 -5.98
C LEU A 38 -30.60 5.08 -6.15
N SER A 39 -30.10 4.45 -7.22
CA SER A 39 -30.32 3.02 -7.49
C SER A 39 -29.74 2.14 -6.38
N ALA A 40 -28.52 2.46 -5.92
CA ALA A 40 -27.86 1.71 -4.84
C ALA A 40 -28.56 1.94 -3.48
N VAL A 41 -28.98 3.19 -3.20
CA VAL A 41 -29.72 3.52 -1.97
C VAL A 41 -31.04 2.76 -1.89
N ILE A 42 -31.84 2.79 -2.96
CA ILE A 42 -33.14 2.09 -3.00
C ILE A 42 -32.93 0.58 -2.86
N GLU A 43 -31.94 0.00 -3.51
CA GLU A 43 -31.64 -1.42 -3.36
C GLU A 43 -31.29 -1.80 -1.93
N HIS A 44 -30.50 -0.98 -1.24
CA HIS A 44 -30.13 -1.20 0.15
C HIS A 44 -31.36 -1.12 1.07
N LEU A 45 -32.23 -0.12 0.85
CA LEU A 45 -33.47 0.04 1.61
C LEU A 45 -34.43 -1.14 1.39
N THR A 46 -34.58 -1.61 0.15
CA THR A 46 -35.48 -2.74 -0.17
C THR A 46 -34.94 -4.06 0.37
N GLU A 47 -33.61 -4.23 0.40
CA GLU A 47 -32.97 -5.42 0.97
C GLU A 47 -33.09 -5.45 2.49
N TYR A 48 -32.87 -4.31 3.15
CA TYR A 48 -33.06 -4.14 4.59
C TYR A 48 -34.53 -4.36 4.98
N GLY A 49 -35.46 -3.78 4.22
CA GLY A 49 -36.90 -3.96 4.40
C GLY A 49 -37.42 -5.36 4.08
N GLY A 50 -36.58 -6.25 3.54
CA GLY A 50 -36.98 -7.62 3.24
C GLY A 50 -38.02 -7.73 2.12
N CYS A 51 -38.05 -6.78 1.19
CA CYS A 51 -39.06 -6.72 0.13
C CYS A 51 -39.12 -8.03 -0.68
N THR A 52 -40.34 -8.43 -1.00
CA THR A 52 -40.67 -9.59 -1.84
C THR A 52 -41.20 -9.10 -3.19
N ALA A 53 -41.48 -10.03 -4.11
CA ALA A 53 -42.06 -9.67 -5.40
C ALA A 53 -43.44 -8.99 -5.29
N ALA A 54 -44.19 -9.23 -4.19
CA ALA A 54 -45.49 -8.60 -3.96
C ALA A 54 -45.39 -7.11 -3.60
N ASP A 55 -44.23 -6.68 -3.09
CA ASP A 55 -43.99 -5.29 -2.66
C ASP A 55 -43.51 -4.39 -3.82
N VAL A 56 -43.18 -4.98 -4.97
CA VAL A 56 -42.72 -4.25 -6.14
C VAL A 56 -43.91 -3.82 -7.00
N PRO A 57 -44.01 -2.54 -7.41
CA PRO A 57 -45.07 -2.11 -8.31
C PRO A 57 -45.10 -2.92 -9.61
N ALA A 58 -46.19 -3.64 -9.85
CA ALA A 58 -46.39 -4.45 -11.04
C ALA A 58 -46.94 -3.60 -12.22
N PRO A 59 -46.58 -3.93 -13.48
CA PRO A 59 -45.64 -4.96 -13.89
C PRO A 59 -44.17 -4.53 -13.64
N ALA A 60 -43.30 -5.50 -13.37
CA ALA A 60 -41.86 -5.27 -13.18
C ALA A 60 -41.05 -6.26 -14.03
N LEU A 61 -39.95 -5.78 -14.60
CA LEU A 61 -39.06 -6.54 -15.47
C LEU A 61 -37.83 -7.02 -14.71
N GLY A 62 -37.30 -8.18 -15.05
CA GLY A 62 -35.98 -8.61 -14.63
C GLY A 62 -34.90 -8.18 -15.62
N TYR A 63 -33.65 -8.60 -15.35
CA TYR A 63 -32.55 -8.39 -16.28
C TYR A 63 -32.76 -9.04 -17.66
N PRO A 64 -33.23 -10.30 -17.77
CA PRO A 64 -33.44 -10.92 -19.08
C PRO A 64 -34.42 -10.11 -19.95
N GLU A 65 -35.56 -9.72 -19.37
CA GLU A 65 -36.61 -9.00 -20.07
C GLU A 65 -36.15 -7.60 -20.50
N LEU A 66 -35.38 -6.89 -19.66
CA LEU A 66 -34.77 -5.61 -20.04
C LEU A 66 -33.68 -5.76 -21.10
N SER A 67 -32.87 -6.82 -21.01
CA SER A 67 -31.80 -7.09 -21.96
C SER A 67 -32.38 -7.34 -23.35
N GLU A 68 -33.50 -8.08 -23.42
CA GLU A 68 -34.24 -8.31 -24.66
C GLU A 68 -34.88 -7.03 -25.19
N ARG A 69 -35.65 -6.32 -24.34
CA ARG A 69 -36.37 -5.08 -24.72
C ARG A 69 -35.47 -4.01 -25.32
N TRP A 70 -34.31 -3.79 -24.70
CA TRP A 70 -33.35 -2.77 -25.14
C TRP A 70 -32.26 -3.32 -26.06
N SER A 71 -32.21 -4.65 -26.23
CA SER A 71 -31.18 -5.35 -27.00
C SER A 71 -29.77 -5.02 -26.51
N VAL A 72 -29.57 -5.03 -25.19
CA VAL A 72 -28.31 -4.69 -24.51
C VAL A 72 -27.86 -5.77 -23.55
N SER A 73 -26.56 -5.82 -23.24
CA SER A 73 -26.04 -6.74 -22.22
C SER A 73 -26.41 -6.29 -20.80
N ARG A 74 -26.41 -7.24 -19.87
CA ARG A 74 -26.57 -6.97 -18.42
C ARG A 74 -25.63 -5.88 -17.91
N ARG A 75 -24.37 -5.87 -18.38
CA ARG A 75 -23.36 -4.85 -17.99
C ARG A 75 -23.74 -3.45 -18.46
N THR A 76 -24.43 -3.33 -19.58
CA THR A 76 -24.97 -2.05 -20.07
C THR A 76 -26.12 -1.56 -19.19
N ILE A 77 -27.00 -2.47 -18.76
CA ILE A 77 -28.07 -2.16 -17.80
C ILE A 77 -27.47 -1.68 -16.47
N ASP A 78 -26.43 -2.34 -15.96
CA ASP A 78 -25.71 -1.91 -14.76
C ASP A 78 -25.11 -0.50 -14.90
N ARG A 79 -24.66 -0.14 -16.11
CA ARG A 79 -24.19 1.22 -16.38
C ARG A 79 -25.33 2.24 -16.41
N TYR A 80 -26.51 1.85 -16.91
CA TYR A 80 -27.70 2.70 -16.90
C TYR A 80 -28.23 2.94 -15.49
N ARG A 81 -27.98 2.02 -14.55
CA ARG A 81 -28.31 2.21 -13.13
C ARG A 81 -27.62 3.43 -12.52
N ARG A 82 -26.36 3.69 -12.88
CA ARG A 82 -25.62 4.93 -12.50
C ARG A 82 -26.10 6.20 -13.19
N ARG A 83 -27.06 6.08 -14.11
CA ARG A 83 -27.72 7.22 -14.76
C ARG A 83 -29.16 7.37 -14.25
N GLY A 84 -29.52 6.70 -13.17
CA GLY A 84 -30.85 6.79 -12.55
C GLY A 84 -31.87 5.77 -13.05
N LEU A 85 -31.44 4.66 -13.67
CA LEU A 85 -32.31 3.48 -13.75
C LEU A 85 -32.35 2.79 -12.39
N VAL A 86 -33.50 2.81 -11.74
CA VAL A 86 -33.66 2.29 -10.37
C VAL A 86 -34.20 0.87 -10.40
N ALA A 87 -33.67 0.01 -9.53
CA ALA A 87 -34.16 -1.34 -9.30
C ALA A 87 -34.59 -1.55 -7.85
N PHE A 88 -35.56 -2.45 -7.64
CA PHE A 88 -35.87 -3.03 -6.34
C PHE A 88 -35.04 -4.30 -6.14
N ARG A 89 -34.42 -4.45 -4.98
CA ARG A 89 -33.79 -5.71 -4.56
C ARG A 89 -34.77 -6.51 -3.73
N ILE A 90 -35.20 -7.64 -4.26
CA ILE A 90 -36.16 -8.54 -3.60
C ILE A 90 -35.51 -9.85 -3.18
N ARG A 91 -36.06 -10.48 -2.16
CA ARG A 91 -35.75 -11.85 -1.77
C ARG A 91 -36.75 -12.81 -2.43
N THR A 92 -36.25 -13.83 -3.12
CA THR A 92 -37.08 -14.90 -3.67
C THR A 92 -37.45 -15.90 -2.58
N HIS A 93 -38.47 -16.73 -2.83
CA HIS A 93 -38.86 -17.82 -1.92
C HIS A 93 -37.74 -18.85 -1.70
N SER A 94 -36.76 -18.90 -2.61
CA SER A 94 -35.55 -19.74 -2.49
C SER A 94 -34.40 -19.08 -1.72
N GLY A 95 -34.59 -17.89 -1.16
CA GLY A 95 -33.57 -17.14 -0.42
C GLY A 95 -32.54 -16.38 -1.30
N ALA A 96 -32.65 -16.46 -2.62
CA ALA A 96 -31.79 -15.71 -3.53
C ALA A 96 -32.27 -14.26 -3.68
N THR A 97 -31.36 -13.31 -3.88
CA THR A 97 -31.72 -11.92 -4.19
C THR A 97 -31.84 -11.71 -5.69
N ARG A 98 -32.87 -10.97 -6.12
CA ARG A 98 -33.07 -10.56 -7.52
C ARG A 98 -33.37 -9.07 -7.60
N LEU A 99 -32.99 -8.48 -8.73
CA LEU A 99 -33.34 -7.11 -9.06
C LEU A 99 -34.54 -7.10 -10.00
N LEU A 100 -35.55 -6.32 -9.64
CA LEU A 100 -36.73 -6.05 -10.47
C LEU A 100 -36.83 -4.55 -10.78
N PHE A 101 -37.23 -4.24 -12.00
CA PHE A 101 -37.34 -2.89 -12.52
C PHE A 101 -38.81 -2.61 -12.82
N PRO A 102 -39.51 -1.80 -12.00
CA PRO A 102 -40.90 -1.45 -12.27
C PRO A 102 -41.06 -0.82 -13.65
N GLU A 103 -42.00 -1.34 -14.43
CA GLU A 103 -42.29 -0.88 -15.79
C GLU A 103 -42.50 0.64 -15.89
N PRO A 104 -43.22 1.32 -14.95
CA PRO A 104 -43.35 2.77 -14.99
C PRO A 104 -42.02 3.52 -14.87
N TRP A 105 -41.02 2.93 -14.20
CA TRP A 105 -39.71 3.54 -14.02
C TRP A 105 -38.80 3.28 -15.22
N VAL A 106 -38.92 2.09 -15.81
CA VAL A 106 -38.30 1.74 -17.09
C VAL A 106 -38.76 2.72 -18.18
N ARG A 107 -40.07 2.98 -18.32
CA ARG A 107 -40.60 3.93 -19.31
C ARG A 107 -40.11 5.36 -19.10
N ARG A 108 -40.08 5.84 -17.85
CA ARG A 108 -39.51 7.17 -17.55
C ARG A 108 -38.03 7.27 -17.92
N PHE A 109 -37.28 6.17 -17.77
CA PHE A 109 -35.89 6.13 -18.21
C PHE A 109 -35.80 6.18 -19.75
N GLU A 110 -36.67 5.46 -20.46
CA GLU A 110 -36.76 5.49 -21.93
C GLU A 110 -37.09 6.89 -22.47
N GLU A 111 -38.05 7.59 -21.86
CA GLU A 111 -38.45 8.95 -22.23
C GLU A 111 -37.34 9.97 -22.01
N ARG A 112 -36.52 9.79 -20.95
CA ARG A 112 -35.45 10.73 -20.59
C ARG A 112 -34.16 10.51 -21.38
N GLU A 113 -33.87 9.28 -21.78
CA GLU A 113 -32.59 8.91 -22.42
C GLU A 113 -32.76 8.19 -23.78
N PRO A 114 -33.56 8.74 -24.72
CA PRO A 114 -33.86 8.07 -26.00
C PRO A 114 -32.62 7.86 -26.88
N ASP A 115 -31.70 8.84 -26.90
CA ASP A 115 -30.46 8.79 -27.68
C ASP A 115 -29.48 7.72 -27.20
N LEU A 116 -29.48 7.45 -25.90
CA LEU A 116 -28.58 6.47 -25.29
C LEU A 116 -29.06 5.04 -25.54
N LEU A 117 -30.38 4.82 -25.59
CA LEU A 117 -30.97 3.54 -25.95
C LEU A 117 -30.87 3.26 -27.46
N SER A 118 -31.05 4.28 -28.31
CA SER A 118 -30.91 4.14 -29.76
C SER A 118 -29.48 3.75 -30.18
N ARG A 119 -28.45 4.38 -29.59
CA ARG A 119 -27.03 4.04 -29.82
C ARG A 119 -26.66 2.63 -29.34
N ALA A 120 -27.29 2.15 -28.27
CA ALA A 120 -26.99 0.82 -27.72
C ALA A 120 -27.61 -0.30 -28.55
N ARG A 121 -28.79 -0.06 -29.15
CA ARG A 121 -29.40 -0.96 -30.14
C ARG A 121 -28.53 -1.13 -31.40
N THR A 122 -27.78 -0.13 -31.82
CA THR A 122 -26.87 -0.25 -32.98
C THR A 122 -25.62 -1.09 -32.69
N PHE A 123 -25.35 -1.39 -31.41
CA PHE A 123 -24.13 -2.08 -30.96
C PHE A 123 -24.16 -3.60 -31.18
N HIS A 124 -25.10 -4.11 -31.99
CA HIS A 124 -25.29 -5.53 -32.27
C HIS A 124 -24.05 -6.18 -32.89
N HIS A 125 -23.72 -7.34 -32.28
CA HIS A 125 -23.00 -8.50 -32.79
C HIS A 125 -22.43 -8.39 -34.20
N VAL A 126 -21.09 -8.37 -34.31
CA VAL A 126 -20.40 -8.55 -35.60
C VAL A 126 -20.58 -10.03 -35.99
N PRO A 127 -21.28 -10.34 -37.10
CA PRO A 127 -21.49 -11.71 -37.52
C PRO A 127 -20.15 -12.38 -37.88
N ASP A 128 -20.09 -13.71 -37.79
CA ASP A 128 -18.84 -14.48 -37.88
C ASP A 128 -18.15 -14.34 -39.25
N ASP A 129 -18.94 -14.10 -40.30
CA ASP A 129 -18.45 -13.84 -41.66
C ASP A 129 -17.75 -12.47 -41.74
N GLU A 130 -18.31 -11.44 -41.10
CA GLU A 130 -17.74 -10.09 -41.03
C GLU A 130 -16.48 -10.11 -40.14
N THR A 131 -16.52 -10.86 -39.04
CA THR A 131 -15.34 -11.13 -38.19
C THR A 131 -14.20 -11.75 -38.98
N SER A 132 -14.48 -12.79 -39.77
CA SER A 132 -13.47 -13.47 -40.60
C SER A 132 -12.88 -12.52 -41.66
N ARG A 133 -13.70 -11.67 -42.27
CA ARG A 133 -13.25 -10.65 -43.23
C ARG A 133 -12.37 -9.57 -42.58
N MET A 134 -12.71 -9.14 -41.37
CA MET A 134 -11.91 -8.18 -40.59
C MET A 134 -10.53 -8.75 -40.23
N VAL A 135 -10.48 -10.00 -39.77
CA VAL A 135 -9.23 -10.70 -39.42
C VAL A 135 -8.33 -10.88 -40.64
N ASN A 136 -8.87 -11.33 -41.77
CA ASN A 136 -8.08 -11.49 -43.00
C ASN A 136 -7.55 -10.15 -43.53
N ALA A 137 -8.34 -9.08 -43.45
CA ALA A 137 -7.89 -7.73 -43.81
C ALA A 137 -6.80 -7.21 -42.87
N ALA A 138 -6.91 -7.49 -41.56
CA ALA A 138 -5.86 -7.17 -40.60
C ALA A 138 -4.57 -7.93 -40.88
N ARG A 139 -4.66 -9.23 -41.20
CA ARG A 139 -3.50 -10.06 -41.57
C ARG A 139 -2.78 -9.52 -42.82
N ALA A 140 -3.54 -9.17 -43.87
CA ALA A 140 -2.98 -8.59 -45.07
C ALA A 140 -2.28 -7.25 -44.79
N LEU A 141 -2.89 -6.38 -43.98
CA LEU A 141 -2.31 -5.09 -43.61
C LEU A 141 -1.00 -5.26 -42.82
N LEU A 142 -0.93 -6.26 -41.95
CA LEU A 142 0.26 -6.56 -41.15
C LEU A 142 1.38 -7.24 -41.96
N ALA A 143 1.05 -7.92 -43.06
CA ALA A 143 2.04 -8.54 -43.96
C ALA A 143 2.90 -7.48 -44.67
N ASP A 144 2.29 -6.36 -45.05
CA ASP A 144 2.99 -5.26 -45.74
C ASP A 144 3.69 -4.32 -44.77
N THR A 145 3.12 -4.07 -43.57
CA THR A 145 3.70 -3.14 -42.59
C THR A 145 3.36 -3.53 -41.15
N PRO A 146 4.36 -3.68 -40.26
CA PRO A 146 4.11 -3.90 -38.84
C PRO A 146 3.45 -2.67 -38.21
N LEU A 147 2.16 -2.78 -37.86
CA LEU A 147 1.38 -1.70 -37.25
C LEU A 147 0.85 -2.13 -35.88
N PRO A 148 0.73 -1.22 -34.89
CA PRO A 148 0.08 -1.55 -33.63
C PRO A 148 -1.44 -1.74 -33.82
N LEU A 149 -2.04 -2.60 -33.00
CA LEU A 149 -3.47 -2.96 -33.05
C LEU A 149 -4.42 -1.75 -33.17
N THR A 150 -4.14 -0.67 -32.42
CA THR A 150 -4.95 0.56 -32.47
C THR A 150 -4.97 1.17 -33.87
N ARG A 151 -3.82 1.19 -34.57
CA ARG A 151 -3.71 1.76 -35.91
C ARG A 151 -4.36 0.84 -36.95
N VAL A 152 -4.23 -0.48 -36.79
CA VAL A 152 -4.96 -1.45 -37.62
C VAL A 152 -6.47 -1.26 -37.48
N ALA A 153 -6.97 -1.09 -36.26
CA ALA A 153 -8.38 -0.86 -36.01
C ALA A 153 -8.89 0.46 -36.62
N GLU A 154 -8.10 1.54 -36.54
CA GLU A 154 -8.41 2.84 -37.16
C GLU A 154 -8.46 2.76 -38.69
N VAL A 155 -7.53 2.02 -39.33
CA VAL A 155 -7.49 1.86 -40.79
C VAL A 155 -8.65 1.00 -41.30
N LEU A 156 -9.01 -0.05 -40.56
CA LEU A 156 -10.06 -0.97 -40.97
C LEU A 156 -11.48 -0.45 -40.66
N ALA A 157 -11.65 0.36 -39.62
CA ALA A 157 -12.96 0.88 -39.20
C ALA A 157 -13.80 1.49 -40.34
N PRO A 158 -13.28 2.41 -41.18
CA PRO A 158 -14.02 2.95 -42.33
C PRO A 158 -14.40 1.89 -43.36
N LYS A 159 -13.55 0.89 -43.59
CA LYS A 159 -13.75 -0.16 -44.59
C LYS A 159 -14.93 -1.08 -44.25
N PHE A 160 -15.20 -1.25 -42.96
CA PHE A 160 -16.30 -2.08 -42.47
C PHE A 160 -17.49 -1.26 -41.95
N GLY A 161 -17.43 0.07 -42.00
CA GLY A 161 -18.48 0.93 -41.45
C GLY A 161 -18.68 0.75 -39.94
N ARG A 162 -17.62 0.40 -39.19
CA ARG A 162 -17.66 0.13 -37.75
C ARG A 162 -16.79 1.12 -36.98
N ALA A 163 -17.06 1.26 -35.67
CA ALA A 163 -16.19 2.03 -34.80
C ALA A 163 -14.82 1.34 -34.64
N PRO A 164 -13.71 2.10 -34.49
CA PRO A 164 -12.38 1.52 -34.25
C PRO A 164 -12.35 0.56 -33.07
N GLU A 165 -13.06 0.87 -31.98
CA GLU A 165 -13.13 -0.02 -30.83
C GLU A 165 -13.81 -1.36 -31.15
N THR A 166 -14.83 -1.37 -32.02
CA THR A 166 -15.50 -2.60 -32.44
C THR A 166 -14.53 -3.51 -33.22
N VAL A 167 -13.82 -2.96 -34.20
CA VAL A 167 -12.82 -3.72 -34.97
C VAL A 167 -11.69 -4.21 -34.06
N ARG A 168 -11.25 -3.36 -33.14
CA ARG A 168 -10.24 -3.71 -32.13
C ARG A 168 -10.68 -4.91 -31.28
N GLN A 169 -11.90 -4.89 -30.77
CA GLN A 169 -12.44 -5.98 -29.94
C GLN A 169 -12.64 -7.29 -30.73
N VAL A 170 -13.01 -7.19 -32.02
CA VAL A 170 -13.08 -8.36 -32.92
C VAL A 170 -11.69 -9.01 -33.06
N ILE A 171 -10.65 -8.22 -33.31
CA ILE A 171 -9.29 -8.72 -33.45
C ILE A 171 -8.77 -9.31 -32.13
N ILE A 172 -9.01 -8.66 -30.99
CA ILE A 172 -8.64 -9.19 -29.66
C ILE A 172 -9.28 -10.55 -29.42
N ARG A 173 -10.59 -10.67 -29.66
CA ARG A 173 -11.32 -11.93 -29.46
C ARG A 173 -10.80 -13.04 -30.37
N TYR A 174 -10.40 -12.70 -31.60
CA TYR A 174 -9.74 -13.64 -32.50
C TYR A 174 -8.38 -14.09 -31.93
N ASP A 175 -7.52 -13.16 -31.54
CA ASP A 175 -6.17 -13.45 -31.02
C ASP A 175 -6.20 -14.27 -29.72
N GLU A 176 -7.22 -14.11 -28.88
CA GLU A 176 -7.43 -14.92 -27.67
C GLU A 176 -7.80 -16.38 -27.95
N ALA A 177 -8.46 -16.66 -29.08
CA ALA A 177 -8.97 -17.99 -29.43
C ALA A 177 -8.13 -18.71 -30.51
N ALA A 178 -7.29 -17.98 -31.24
CA ALA A 178 -6.54 -18.49 -32.38
C ALA A 178 -5.20 -19.13 -31.96
N PRO A 179 -4.81 -20.29 -32.52
CA PRO A 179 -3.48 -20.87 -32.33
C PRO A 179 -2.34 -19.97 -32.87
N ASP A 180 -2.65 -19.13 -33.87
CA ASP A 180 -1.72 -18.19 -34.50
C ASP A 180 -2.32 -16.76 -34.47
N PRO A 181 -2.09 -15.99 -33.38
CA PRO A 181 -2.67 -14.67 -33.20
C PRO A 181 -1.98 -13.62 -34.09
N LEU A 182 -2.77 -12.68 -34.62
CA LEU A 182 -2.28 -11.54 -35.39
C LEU A 182 -1.41 -10.61 -34.54
N PHE A 183 -1.81 -10.40 -33.29
CA PHE A 183 -1.03 -9.69 -32.30
C PHE A 183 -0.69 -10.63 -31.15
N ARG A 184 0.60 -10.80 -30.87
CA ARG A 184 1.01 -11.44 -29.61
C ARG A 184 0.62 -10.53 -28.45
N HIS A 185 -0.51 -10.82 -27.84
CA HIS A 185 -0.89 -10.16 -26.62
C HIS A 185 0.17 -10.47 -25.55
N PRO A 186 0.63 -9.45 -24.81
CA PRO A 186 1.45 -9.72 -23.65
C PRO A 186 0.62 -10.61 -22.71
N GLU A 187 1.01 -11.89 -22.57
CA GLU A 187 0.37 -12.85 -21.67
C GLU A 187 0.08 -12.18 -20.32
N THR A 188 -1.07 -12.45 -19.70
CA THR A 188 -1.31 -12.00 -18.33
C THR A 188 -0.12 -12.43 -17.49
N LEU A 189 0.65 -11.46 -16.97
CA LEU A 189 1.83 -11.79 -16.18
C LEU A 189 1.38 -12.63 -15.00
N ASP A 190 1.85 -13.87 -14.97
CA ASP A 190 1.69 -14.77 -13.85
C ASP A 190 2.36 -14.19 -12.58
N GLY A 191 2.13 -14.85 -11.45
CA GLY A 191 2.70 -14.42 -10.18
C GLY A 191 4.24 -14.38 -10.20
N GLU A 192 4.86 -15.31 -10.94
CA GLU A 192 6.32 -15.44 -11.01
C GLU A 192 6.96 -14.30 -11.81
N ALA A 193 6.41 -13.94 -12.97
CA ALA A 193 6.91 -12.84 -13.78
C ALA A 193 6.73 -11.49 -13.06
N ARG A 194 5.64 -11.32 -12.30
CA ARG A 194 5.45 -10.13 -11.45
C ARG A 194 6.51 -10.07 -10.33
N ALA A 195 6.78 -11.19 -9.68
CA ALA A 195 7.81 -11.27 -8.65
C ALA A 195 9.20 -11.01 -9.22
N ALA A 196 9.51 -11.52 -10.43
CA ALA A 196 10.77 -11.25 -11.13
C ALA A 196 10.93 -9.77 -11.49
N ILE A 197 9.86 -9.10 -11.93
CA ILE A 197 9.87 -7.65 -12.18
C ILE A 197 10.18 -6.87 -10.90
N ALA A 198 9.54 -7.24 -9.78
CA ALA A 198 9.77 -6.58 -8.50
C ALA A 198 11.20 -6.79 -7.99
N ARG A 199 11.70 -8.05 -7.99
CA ARG A 199 13.08 -8.37 -7.60
C ARG A 199 14.10 -7.63 -8.45
N GLY A 200 13.96 -7.66 -9.78
CA GLY A 200 14.87 -6.92 -10.65
C GLY A 200 14.85 -5.41 -10.38
N PHE A 201 13.70 -4.84 -10.03
CA PHE A 201 13.63 -3.44 -9.60
C PHE A 201 14.34 -3.19 -8.25
N GLU A 202 14.17 -4.08 -7.27
CA GLU A 202 14.83 -4.03 -5.95
C GLU A 202 16.36 -4.18 -6.08
N GLU A 203 16.82 -5.00 -7.01
CA GLU A 203 18.23 -5.20 -7.37
C GLU A 203 18.83 -4.05 -8.20
N GLY A 204 18.06 -2.98 -8.46
CA GLY A 204 18.55 -1.79 -9.17
C GLY A 204 18.60 -1.91 -10.69
N GLU A 205 17.96 -2.93 -11.28
CA GLU A 205 17.90 -3.12 -12.73
C GLU A 205 17.26 -1.89 -13.42
N PRO A 206 17.85 -1.36 -14.51
CA PRO A 206 17.26 -0.23 -15.22
C PRO A 206 15.84 -0.56 -15.72
N ILE A 207 14.88 0.34 -15.49
CA ILE A 207 13.50 0.21 -15.98
C ILE A 207 13.42 -0.14 -17.47
N ALA A 208 14.32 0.41 -18.29
CA ALA A 208 14.36 0.12 -19.72
C ALA A 208 14.72 -1.36 -20.01
N ALA A 209 15.59 -1.97 -19.20
CA ALA A 209 15.92 -3.39 -19.29
C ALA A 209 14.74 -4.26 -18.85
N LEU A 210 14.09 -3.93 -17.73
CA LEU A 210 12.85 -4.59 -17.28
C LEU A 210 11.73 -4.53 -18.33
N CYS A 211 11.54 -3.37 -18.97
CA CYS A 211 10.56 -3.21 -20.04
C CYS A 211 10.84 -4.13 -21.24
N ARG A 212 12.13 -4.27 -21.63
CA ARG A 212 12.55 -5.14 -22.73
C ARG A 212 12.40 -6.61 -22.38
N ARG A 213 12.93 -7.04 -21.22
CA ARG A 213 12.93 -8.45 -20.77
C ARG A 213 11.51 -8.99 -20.64
N HIS A 214 10.60 -8.20 -20.11
CA HIS A 214 9.21 -8.63 -19.87
C HIS A 214 8.24 -8.18 -20.96
N HIS A 215 8.70 -7.48 -22.01
CA HIS A 215 7.86 -6.92 -23.07
C HIS A 215 6.67 -6.12 -22.50
N ARG A 216 6.94 -5.19 -21.57
CA ARG A 216 5.91 -4.37 -20.90
C ARG A 216 6.23 -2.89 -20.98
N SER A 217 5.18 -2.07 -20.90
CA SER A 217 5.32 -0.62 -20.81
C SER A 217 5.92 -0.21 -19.46
N ARG A 218 6.54 0.97 -19.43
CA ARG A 218 7.06 1.57 -18.17
C ARG A 218 5.96 1.71 -17.11
N ALA A 219 4.74 2.06 -17.53
CA ALA A 219 3.59 2.19 -16.64
C ALA A 219 3.23 0.84 -15.98
N THR A 220 3.21 -0.24 -16.76
CA THR A 220 2.96 -1.60 -16.23
C THR A 220 4.04 -2.04 -15.25
N ILE A 221 5.33 -1.80 -15.56
CA ILE A 221 6.43 -2.11 -14.65
C ILE A 221 6.27 -1.34 -13.32
N TYR A 222 6.01 -0.03 -13.37
CA TYR A 222 5.79 0.75 -12.16
C TYR A 222 4.58 0.33 -11.36
N ARG A 223 3.48 -0.03 -12.03
CA ARG A 223 2.28 -0.55 -11.37
C ARG A 223 2.59 -1.82 -10.59
N ILE A 224 3.29 -2.78 -11.19
CA ILE A 224 3.67 -4.05 -10.53
C ILE A 224 4.58 -3.79 -9.33
N VAL A 225 5.57 -2.92 -9.50
CA VAL A 225 6.48 -2.53 -8.40
C VAL A 225 5.70 -1.87 -7.25
N ASN A 226 4.77 -0.97 -7.56
CA ASN A 226 3.95 -0.31 -6.54
C ASN A 226 2.98 -1.28 -5.85
N GLU A 227 2.36 -2.21 -6.60
CA GLU A 227 1.54 -3.29 -6.05
C GLU A 227 2.35 -4.12 -5.05
N ARG A 228 3.58 -4.52 -5.41
CA ARG A 228 4.47 -5.26 -4.53
C ARG A 228 4.85 -4.47 -3.26
N ARG A 229 5.20 -3.19 -3.40
CA ARG A 229 5.48 -2.32 -2.25
C ARG A 229 4.26 -2.22 -1.32
N ALA A 230 3.05 -2.09 -1.88
CA ALA A 230 1.83 -2.07 -1.10
C ALA A 230 1.57 -3.40 -0.36
N GLU A 231 1.84 -4.54 -0.98
CA GLU A 231 1.74 -5.87 -0.34
C GLU A 231 2.67 -5.97 0.88
N ILE A 232 3.93 -5.57 0.72
CA ILE A 232 4.92 -5.57 1.81
C ILE A 232 4.44 -4.67 2.95
N LEU A 233 3.98 -3.45 2.65
CA LEU A 233 3.45 -2.54 3.66
C LEU A 233 2.22 -3.10 4.38
N ARG A 234 1.29 -3.75 3.66
CA ARG A 234 0.11 -4.38 4.26
C ARG A 234 0.48 -5.55 5.17
N SER A 235 1.48 -6.36 4.81
CA SER A 235 1.97 -7.44 5.68
C SER A 235 2.64 -6.93 6.96
N ALA A 236 3.05 -5.67 6.98
CA ALA A 236 3.69 -5.02 8.12
C ALA A 236 2.72 -4.23 8.99
N ALA A 237 1.50 -4.01 8.53
CA ALA A 237 0.53 -3.20 9.24
C ALA A 237 0.28 -3.82 10.63
N PRO A 238 0.35 -3.03 11.71
CA PRO A 238 0.16 -3.57 13.05
C PRO A 238 -1.25 -4.15 13.20
N ASP A 239 -1.36 -5.30 13.89
CA ASP A 239 -2.66 -5.95 14.19
C ASP A 239 -3.61 -5.07 15.03
N ARG A 240 -3.10 -3.99 15.61
CA ARG A 240 -3.85 -3.07 16.48
C ARG A 240 -4.15 -1.78 15.73
N ASP A 241 -5.37 -1.26 15.91
CA ASP A 241 -5.70 0.11 15.53
C ASP A 241 -4.65 1.05 16.13
N PRO A 242 -3.88 1.79 15.32
CA PRO A 242 -2.83 2.62 15.82
C PRO A 242 -3.43 3.77 16.64
N ALA A 243 -3.47 3.58 17.96
CA ALA A 243 -3.90 4.54 18.96
C ALA A 243 -2.87 5.69 19.10
N GLY A 244 -2.62 6.40 18.01
CA GLY A 244 -1.78 7.58 17.91
C GLY A 244 -2.61 8.77 17.45
N ASP A 245 -2.58 9.83 18.25
CA ASP A 245 -3.12 11.12 17.83
C ASP A 245 -2.24 11.70 16.73
N THR A 246 -2.85 12.03 15.59
CA THR A 246 -2.17 12.67 14.46
C THR A 246 -2.60 14.12 14.28
N THR A 247 -3.47 14.64 15.15
CA THR A 247 -4.10 15.96 15.03
C THR A 247 -3.06 17.08 15.10
N ASP A 248 -1.87 16.80 15.65
CA ASP A 248 -0.72 17.72 15.67
C ASP A 248 0.62 16.97 15.50
N ILE A 249 0.72 16.16 14.44
CA ILE A 249 1.94 15.37 14.20
C ILE A 249 3.17 16.26 13.96
N ASP A 250 3.01 17.41 13.32
CA ASP A 250 4.15 18.28 13.00
C ASP A 250 4.82 18.83 14.27
N ARG A 251 4.04 19.18 15.30
CA ARG A 251 4.57 19.54 16.62
C ARG A 251 5.32 18.39 17.28
N LEU A 252 4.82 17.15 17.14
CA LEU A 252 5.49 15.96 17.70
C LEU A 252 6.83 15.67 17.02
N LEU A 253 6.98 16.08 15.76
CA LEU A 253 8.17 15.86 14.93
C LEU A 253 9.21 16.99 15.02
N THR A 254 8.89 18.10 15.68
CA THR A 254 9.74 19.28 15.82
C THR A 254 10.92 19.12 16.82
N PRO A 255 10.79 18.46 17.98
CA PRO A 255 11.85 18.42 18.99
C PRO A 255 13.16 17.80 18.47
N ALA A 256 14.31 18.33 18.90
CA ALA A 256 15.64 17.82 18.54
C ALA A 256 15.81 16.33 18.86
N SER A 257 15.21 15.83 19.95
CA SER A 257 15.24 14.41 20.30
C SER A 257 14.59 13.48 19.25
N VAL A 258 13.77 14.04 18.35
CA VAL A 258 13.02 13.34 17.30
C VAL A 258 13.61 13.60 15.91
N SER A 259 14.44 14.62 15.74
CA SER A 259 14.98 15.06 14.45
C SER A 259 16.50 15.00 14.33
N GLU A 260 17.23 14.85 15.44
CA GLU A 260 18.70 14.86 15.47
C GLU A 260 19.24 13.56 16.09
N GLY A 261 20.44 13.15 15.65
CA GLY A 261 21.16 12.01 16.22
C GLY A 261 20.44 10.66 16.07
N LEU A 262 19.53 10.53 15.10
CA LEU A 262 18.66 9.35 14.96
C LEU A 262 19.35 8.11 14.40
N ASP A 263 20.54 8.27 13.84
CA ASP A 263 21.20 7.28 12.99
C ASP A 263 22.54 6.80 13.58
N ALA A 264 22.60 6.63 14.89
CA ALA A 264 23.76 6.02 15.52
C ALA A 264 23.88 4.55 15.08
N LEU A 265 25.08 4.16 14.64
CA LEU A 265 25.38 2.78 14.28
C LEU A 265 25.40 1.90 15.53
N PRO A 266 24.98 0.62 15.43
CA PRO A 266 25.12 -0.30 16.54
C PRO A 266 26.60 -0.66 16.73
N GLU A 267 27.01 -0.84 17.99
CA GLU A 267 28.30 -1.43 18.30
C GLU A 267 28.24 -2.93 18.03
N LEU A 268 28.94 -3.38 16.98
CA LEU A 268 28.95 -4.79 16.55
C LEU A 268 30.13 -5.59 17.10
N GLU A 269 30.96 -4.97 17.95
CA GLU A 269 32.01 -5.67 18.70
C GLU A 269 31.70 -5.63 20.19
N ALA A 270 31.93 -6.75 20.88
CA ALA A 270 31.61 -6.85 22.30
C ALA A 270 32.38 -5.82 23.15
N ALA A 271 33.64 -5.53 22.81
CA ALA A 271 34.42 -4.50 23.49
C ALA A 271 33.79 -3.11 23.31
N GLY A 272 33.51 -2.71 22.06
CA GLY A 272 32.86 -1.43 21.75
C GLY A 272 31.49 -1.28 22.42
N PHE A 273 30.68 -2.34 22.42
CA PHE A 273 29.40 -2.35 23.12
C PHE A 273 29.56 -2.11 24.64
N ILE A 274 30.51 -2.79 25.29
CA ILE A 274 30.76 -2.63 26.73
C ILE A 274 31.26 -1.22 27.06
N GLU A 275 32.17 -0.68 26.24
CA GLU A 275 32.69 0.68 26.40
C GLU A 275 31.59 1.73 26.21
N ALA A 276 30.82 1.64 25.14
CA ALA A 276 29.69 2.54 24.87
C ALA A 276 28.66 2.48 26.01
N ALA A 277 28.29 1.27 26.47
CA ALA A 277 27.35 1.10 27.57
C ALA A 277 27.84 1.68 28.91
N ARG A 278 29.16 1.75 29.13
CA ARG A 278 29.76 2.39 30.31
C ARG A 278 29.82 3.92 30.18
N ALA A 279 29.96 4.42 28.95
CA ALA A 279 29.98 5.85 28.66
C ALA A 279 28.59 6.49 28.61
N ASP A 280 27.54 5.68 28.42
CA ASP A 280 26.15 6.15 28.34
C ASP A 280 25.71 6.90 29.61
N GLY A 281 25.27 8.14 29.42
CA GLY A 281 24.71 8.99 30.48
C GLY A 281 23.19 8.81 30.67
N PRO A 282 22.61 9.39 31.74
CA PRO A 282 21.17 9.36 31.96
C PRO A 282 20.44 10.18 30.88
N VAL A 283 19.47 9.55 30.20
CA VAL A 283 18.64 10.24 29.21
C VAL A 283 17.46 10.93 29.91
N PRO A 284 17.09 12.17 29.54
CA PRO A 284 15.93 12.84 30.11
C PRO A 284 14.62 12.11 29.78
N ALA A 285 13.75 11.95 30.79
CA ALA A 285 12.43 11.31 30.62
C ALA A 285 11.57 11.98 29.55
N ARG A 286 11.73 13.31 29.38
CA ARG A 286 11.05 14.09 28.34
C ARG A 286 11.43 13.61 26.94
N GLU A 287 12.70 13.33 26.68
CA GLU A 287 13.14 12.87 25.36
C GLU A 287 12.63 11.46 25.04
N GLU A 288 12.63 10.56 26.03
CA GLU A 288 12.02 9.23 25.90
C GLU A 288 10.54 9.34 25.51
N ALA A 289 9.80 10.22 26.20
CA ALA A 289 8.38 10.46 25.93
C ALA A 289 8.16 11.10 24.55
N GLN A 290 9.00 12.04 24.14
CA GLN A 290 8.93 12.69 22.83
C GLN A 290 9.17 11.69 21.69
N ARG A 291 10.23 10.86 21.77
CA ARG A 291 10.52 9.82 20.77
C ARG A 291 9.38 8.80 20.66
N ALA A 292 8.86 8.34 21.80
CA ALA A 292 7.78 7.37 21.84
C ALA A 292 6.45 7.94 21.27
N ALA A 293 6.11 9.19 21.63
CA ALA A 293 4.92 9.86 21.10
C ALA A 293 5.02 10.09 19.58
N ALA A 294 6.17 10.56 19.10
CA ALA A 294 6.43 10.75 17.68
C ALA A 294 6.36 9.43 16.90
N ALA A 295 6.99 8.36 17.40
CA ALA A 295 6.94 7.05 16.76
C ALA A 295 5.49 6.54 16.63
N ARG A 296 4.68 6.65 17.69
CA ARG A 296 3.27 6.24 17.64
C ARG A 296 2.43 7.06 16.67
N ALA A 297 2.64 8.38 16.61
CA ALA A 297 1.92 9.24 15.67
C ALA A 297 2.29 8.92 14.21
N LEU A 298 3.57 8.67 13.94
CA LEU A 298 4.06 8.24 12.63
C LEU A 298 3.52 6.86 12.24
N GLU A 299 3.50 5.90 13.16
CA GLU A 299 2.88 4.59 12.93
C GLU A 299 1.38 4.73 12.61
N ALA A 300 0.66 5.60 13.32
CA ALA A 300 -0.74 5.87 13.05
C ALA A 300 -0.97 6.50 11.67
N ARG A 301 -0.14 7.48 11.30
CA ARG A 301 -0.20 8.08 9.96
C ARG A 301 0.12 7.05 8.88
N ALA A 302 1.15 6.23 9.06
CA ALA A 302 1.54 5.19 8.11
C ALA A 302 0.45 4.14 7.95
N ALA A 303 -0.12 3.64 9.05
CA ALA A 303 -1.17 2.63 9.01
C ALA A 303 -2.46 3.15 8.35
N ARG A 304 -2.88 4.40 8.63
CA ARG A 304 -4.02 5.03 7.91
C ARG A 304 -3.72 5.20 6.43
N ALA A 305 -2.50 5.61 6.07
CA ALA A 305 -2.07 5.71 4.68
C ALA A 305 -2.13 4.33 3.99
N ILE A 306 -1.63 3.27 4.63
CA ILE A 306 -1.64 1.89 4.11
C ILE A 306 -3.07 1.37 3.94
N ALA A 307 -3.95 1.59 4.93
CA ALA A 307 -5.35 1.19 4.87
C ALA A 307 -6.11 1.88 3.72
N SER A 308 -5.73 3.12 3.38
CA SER A 308 -6.31 3.88 2.27
C SER A 308 -5.77 3.49 0.89
N LEU A 309 -4.75 2.64 0.79
CA LEU A 309 -4.15 2.26 -0.50
C LEU A 309 -5.11 1.38 -1.30
N PRO A 310 -5.42 1.73 -2.56
CA PRO A 310 -6.25 0.89 -3.40
C PRO A 310 -5.57 -0.46 -3.63
N ARG A 311 -6.39 -1.52 -3.78
CA ARG A 311 -5.88 -2.87 -4.05
C ARG A 311 -5.08 -2.92 -5.36
N TYR A 312 -5.51 -2.16 -6.36
CA TYR A 312 -4.90 -2.08 -7.68
C TYR A 312 -4.37 -0.67 -7.93
N ASP A 313 -3.21 -0.59 -8.58
CA ASP A 313 -2.54 0.66 -8.92
C ASP A 313 -2.35 1.65 -7.74
N PRO A 314 -1.70 1.21 -6.64
CA PRO A 314 -1.44 2.09 -5.50
C PRO A 314 -0.52 3.25 -5.90
N PRO A 315 -0.89 4.51 -5.57
CA PRO A 315 -0.15 5.68 -6.01
C PRO A 315 1.21 5.77 -5.31
N ALA A 316 2.27 5.93 -6.11
CA ALA A 316 3.66 5.96 -5.62
C ALA A 316 3.92 7.00 -4.53
N ARG A 317 3.20 8.13 -4.54
CA ARG A 317 3.32 9.19 -3.52
C ARG A 317 2.84 8.75 -2.13
N HIS A 318 1.76 7.97 -2.06
CA HIS A 318 1.23 7.50 -0.77
C HIS A 318 2.09 6.37 -0.21
N LEU A 319 2.59 5.49 -1.08
CA LEU A 319 3.59 4.48 -0.71
C LEU A 319 4.85 5.12 -0.13
N ASP A 320 5.37 6.15 -0.82
CA ASP A 320 6.59 6.85 -0.38
C ASP A 320 6.42 7.54 0.98
N ARG A 321 5.25 8.15 1.24
CA ARG A 321 4.94 8.70 2.57
C ARG A 321 4.91 7.61 3.64
N ALA A 322 4.18 6.53 3.41
CA ALA A 322 4.07 5.43 4.38
C ALA A 322 5.44 4.81 4.70
N GLU A 323 6.25 4.55 3.68
CA GLU A 323 7.61 4.05 3.88
C GLU A 323 8.50 5.05 4.63
N THR A 324 8.39 6.34 4.32
CA THR A 324 9.16 7.39 5.02
C THR A 324 8.79 7.47 6.50
N ASP A 325 7.50 7.40 6.82
CA ASP A 325 7.03 7.39 8.20
C ASP A 325 7.57 6.17 8.95
N LEU A 326 7.53 4.98 8.34
CA LEU A 326 8.02 3.75 8.94
C LEU A 326 9.55 3.73 9.09
N ARG A 327 10.31 4.34 8.16
CA ARG A 327 11.76 4.57 8.34
C ARG A 327 12.01 5.44 9.56
N TRP A 328 11.24 6.51 9.75
CA TRP A 328 11.42 7.40 10.89
C TRP A 328 11.08 6.71 12.21
N VAL A 329 9.99 5.95 12.26
CA VAL A 329 9.64 5.10 13.41
C VAL A 329 10.79 4.18 13.77
N PHE A 330 11.37 3.51 12.77
CA PHE A 330 12.51 2.62 12.98
C PHE A 330 13.70 3.35 13.61
N LEU A 331 14.09 4.51 13.06
CA LEU A 331 15.20 5.30 13.59
C LEU A 331 14.94 5.81 15.02
N LEU A 332 13.72 6.23 15.33
CA LEU A 332 13.34 6.61 16.70
C LEU A 332 13.46 5.44 17.67
N ARG A 333 13.06 4.24 17.25
CA ARG A 333 13.20 3.01 18.06
C ARG A 333 14.66 2.61 18.24
N VAL A 334 15.50 2.76 17.22
CA VAL A 334 16.95 2.55 17.31
C VAL A 334 17.54 3.49 18.36
N ALA A 335 17.25 4.79 18.26
CA ALA A 335 17.70 5.79 19.22
C ALA A 335 17.24 5.46 20.64
N MET A 336 15.96 5.11 20.83
CA MET A 336 15.42 4.70 22.13
C MET A 336 16.12 3.46 22.70
N LEU A 337 16.35 2.41 21.90
CA LEU A 337 16.98 1.18 22.37
C LEU A 337 18.46 1.39 22.72
N GLN A 338 19.17 2.23 21.98
CA GLN A 338 20.55 2.59 22.29
C GLN A 338 20.70 3.27 23.64
N THR A 339 19.73 4.09 24.07
CA THR A 339 19.75 4.70 25.40
C THR A 339 19.69 3.68 26.55
N GLN A 340 19.37 2.41 26.25
CA GLN A 340 19.16 1.35 27.25
C GLN A 340 20.35 0.39 27.38
N ARG A 341 21.47 0.61 26.66
CA ARG A 341 22.64 -0.31 26.72
C ARG A 341 23.25 -0.37 28.11
N ALA A 342 23.41 0.78 28.79
CA ALA A 342 23.94 0.83 30.16
C ALA A 342 23.10 -0.01 31.14
N LEU A 343 21.78 0.15 31.07
CA LEU A 343 20.83 -0.63 31.85
C LEU A 343 20.97 -2.12 31.54
N MET A 344 21.01 -2.48 30.26
CA MET A 344 21.12 -3.87 29.81
C MET A 344 22.41 -4.53 30.30
N LEU A 345 23.56 -3.87 30.14
CA LEU A 345 24.84 -4.36 30.63
C LEU A 345 24.82 -4.54 32.15
N LYS A 346 24.27 -3.55 32.89
CA LYS A 346 24.15 -3.62 34.34
C LYS A 346 23.27 -4.80 34.78
N THR A 347 22.10 -4.98 34.18
CA THR A 347 21.18 -6.09 34.49
C THR A 347 21.80 -7.44 34.18
N LEU A 348 22.49 -7.57 33.04
CA LEU A 348 23.21 -8.78 32.65
C LEU A 348 24.27 -9.14 33.69
N GLN A 349 25.17 -8.23 34.01
CA GLN A 349 26.28 -8.48 34.96
C GLN A 349 25.77 -8.78 36.37
N GLN A 350 24.68 -8.13 36.81
CA GLN A 350 24.05 -8.43 38.10
C GLN A 350 23.49 -9.86 38.15
N ARG A 351 22.93 -10.37 37.04
CA ARG A 351 22.40 -11.73 36.96
C ARG A 351 23.49 -12.78 36.80
N LEU A 352 24.56 -12.46 36.10
CA LEU A 352 25.71 -13.34 35.89
C LEU A 352 26.63 -13.44 37.12
N GLY A 353 26.69 -12.38 37.93
CA GLY A 353 27.64 -12.27 39.04
C GLY A 353 29.08 -11.99 38.59
N CYS A 354 29.32 -11.76 37.30
CA CYS A 354 30.62 -11.43 36.73
C CYS A 354 30.50 -10.42 35.57
N PRO A 355 31.60 -9.76 35.19
CA PRO A 355 31.67 -8.95 33.98
C PRO A 355 31.31 -9.75 32.73
N LEU A 356 30.61 -9.11 31.79
CA LEU A 356 30.26 -9.73 30.50
C LEU A 356 31.51 -10.13 29.71
N SER A 357 32.61 -9.37 29.90
CA SER A 357 33.91 -9.61 29.26
C SER A 357 34.56 -10.93 29.63
N ASP A 358 34.15 -11.54 30.75
CA ASP A 358 34.80 -12.72 31.29
C ASP A 358 34.20 -14.01 30.71
N LEU A 359 33.11 -13.88 29.93
CA LEU A 359 32.41 -15.00 29.33
C LEU A 359 33.04 -15.43 27.98
N PRO A 360 32.88 -16.71 27.58
CA PRO A 360 33.22 -17.16 26.24
C PRO A 360 32.43 -16.38 25.18
N GLY A 361 33.07 -16.05 24.05
CA GLY A 361 32.45 -15.21 23.01
C GLY A 361 31.12 -15.74 22.45
N ALA A 362 30.96 -17.06 22.35
CA ALA A 362 29.68 -17.67 21.95
C ALA A 362 28.54 -17.33 22.93
N ARG A 363 28.85 -17.28 24.22
CA ARG A 363 27.89 -16.93 25.27
C ARG A 363 27.58 -15.44 25.29
N ILE A 364 28.59 -14.59 25.07
CA ILE A 364 28.40 -13.14 24.90
C ILE A 364 27.41 -12.88 23.77
N ARG A 365 27.63 -13.48 22.58
CA ARG A 365 26.73 -13.33 21.41
C ARG A 365 25.30 -13.74 21.75
N HIS A 366 25.14 -14.92 22.37
CA HIS A 366 23.81 -15.45 22.70
C HIS A 366 23.05 -14.54 23.69
N LEU A 367 23.70 -14.13 24.77
CA LEU A 367 23.09 -13.26 25.78
C LEU A 367 22.77 -11.88 25.24
N HIS A 368 23.69 -11.30 24.46
CA HIS A 368 23.49 -10.02 23.78
C HIS A 368 22.26 -10.08 22.86
N ALA A 369 22.21 -11.05 21.94
CA ALA A 369 21.09 -11.23 21.02
C ALA A 369 19.75 -11.44 21.75
N ALA A 370 19.73 -12.27 22.79
CA ALA A 370 18.52 -12.50 23.58
C ALA A 370 18.02 -11.22 24.29
N CYS A 371 18.93 -10.46 24.91
CA CYS A 371 18.57 -9.22 25.61
C CYS A 371 18.09 -8.13 24.66
N PHE A 372 18.77 -7.94 23.53
CA PHE A 372 18.36 -6.94 22.54
C PHE A 372 17.03 -7.28 21.89
N ARG A 373 16.73 -8.56 21.61
CA ARG A 373 15.39 -8.98 21.14
C ARG A 373 14.30 -8.65 22.16
N ALA A 374 14.51 -8.99 23.43
CA ALA A 374 13.54 -8.70 24.48
C ALA A 374 13.34 -7.18 24.68
N ALA A 375 14.42 -6.40 24.63
CA ALA A 375 14.36 -4.95 24.76
C ALA A 375 13.72 -4.27 23.53
N ALA A 376 13.96 -4.78 22.32
CA ALA A 376 13.31 -4.32 21.09
C ALA A 376 11.78 -4.45 21.16
N GLU A 377 11.30 -5.58 21.69
CA GLU A 377 9.86 -5.78 21.93
C GLU A 377 9.31 -4.77 22.95
N ALA A 378 10.01 -4.56 24.08
CA ALA A 378 9.62 -3.57 25.08
C ALA A 378 9.55 -2.15 24.52
N VAL A 379 10.52 -1.75 23.68
CA VAL A 379 10.54 -0.45 22.99
C VAL A 379 9.35 -0.32 22.04
N ARG A 380 9.01 -1.39 21.31
CA ARG A 380 7.87 -1.38 20.37
C ARG A 380 6.54 -1.07 21.05
N TYR A 381 6.32 -1.58 22.26
CA TYR A 381 5.07 -1.45 23.01
C TYR A 381 5.06 -0.35 24.08
N PHE A 382 6.14 0.42 24.21
CA PHE A 382 6.23 1.48 25.21
C PHE A 382 5.19 2.59 24.96
N GLU A 383 4.40 2.91 26.00
CA GLU A 383 3.41 3.97 25.98
C GLU A 383 3.72 5.02 27.06
N PRO A 384 4.18 6.24 26.69
CA PRO A 384 4.58 7.25 27.68
C PRO A 384 3.40 7.77 28.51
N THR A 385 2.17 7.68 27.99
CA THR A 385 0.94 8.13 28.66
C THR A 385 0.49 7.20 29.78
N ARG A 386 0.95 5.94 29.81
CA ARG A 386 0.66 4.99 30.91
C ARG A 386 1.57 5.20 32.13
N GLY A 387 2.45 6.19 32.07
CA GLY A 387 3.38 6.54 33.13
C GLY A 387 4.67 5.72 33.11
N GLY A 388 5.73 6.29 33.67
CA GLY A 388 7.02 5.62 33.87
C GLY A 388 8.09 5.90 32.82
N ARG A 389 9.29 5.41 33.09
CA ARG A 389 10.48 5.49 32.23
C ARG A 389 10.54 4.30 31.30
N LEU A 390 11.15 4.46 30.12
CA LEU A 390 11.41 3.34 29.20
C LEU A 390 12.21 2.20 29.87
N ALA A 391 13.07 2.56 30.83
CA ALA A 391 13.85 1.61 31.62
C ALA A 391 13.00 0.54 32.34
N ALA A 392 11.77 0.85 32.76
CA ALA A 392 10.93 -0.08 33.52
C ALA A 392 10.44 -1.27 32.67
N PRO A 393 9.75 -1.08 31.52
CA PRO A 393 9.36 -2.20 30.67
C PRO A 393 10.56 -2.95 30.09
N VAL A 394 11.66 -2.25 29.77
CA VAL A 394 12.90 -2.88 29.30
C VAL A 394 13.49 -3.79 30.38
N SER A 395 13.62 -3.30 31.62
CA SER A 395 14.10 -4.09 32.76
C SER A 395 13.24 -5.33 33.00
N LEU A 396 11.91 -5.21 32.89
CA LEU A 396 11.01 -6.34 33.05
C LEU A 396 11.20 -7.39 31.95
N ALA A 397 11.37 -6.96 30.69
CA ALA A 397 11.62 -7.85 29.56
C ALA A 397 12.98 -8.57 29.69
N LEU A 398 14.03 -7.83 30.09
CA LEU A 398 15.36 -8.39 30.35
C LEU A 398 15.34 -9.44 31.45
N ASN A 399 14.69 -9.16 32.59
CA ASN A 399 14.58 -10.13 33.67
C ASN A 399 13.80 -11.39 33.26
N ARG A 400 12.75 -11.25 32.45
CA ARG A 400 12.00 -12.39 31.90
C ARG A 400 12.87 -13.29 31.02
N VAL A 401 13.58 -12.71 30.05
CA VAL A 401 14.43 -13.52 29.15
C VAL A 401 15.59 -14.15 29.91
N LEU A 402 16.24 -13.42 30.82
CA LEU A 402 17.36 -13.94 31.60
C LEU A 402 16.96 -15.07 32.56
N ALA A 403 15.73 -15.06 33.08
CA ALA A 403 15.22 -16.16 33.90
C ALA A 403 15.05 -17.48 33.13
N THR A 404 14.96 -17.43 31.80
CA THR A 404 14.83 -18.61 30.93
C THR A 404 16.16 -19.17 30.41
N LEU A 405 17.27 -18.44 30.63
CA LEU A 405 18.58 -18.81 30.10
C LEU A 405 19.43 -19.47 31.19
N ASP A 406 20.31 -20.38 30.76
CA ASP A 406 21.33 -20.93 31.65
C ASP A 406 22.42 -19.88 31.89
N LEU A 407 22.47 -19.37 33.13
CA LEU A 407 23.42 -18.37 33.59
C LEU A 407 24.54 -18.95 34.48
N ALA A 408 24.62 -20.28 34.62
CA ALA A 408 25.66 -20.93 35.43
C ALA A 408 27.07 -20.56 34.92
N PRO A 409 28.07 -20.33 35.79
CA PRO A 409 29.41 -19.94 35.36
C PRO A 409 30.00 -20.97 34.37
N ALA A 410 30.71 -20.48 33.35
CA ALA A 410 31.38 -21.37 32.41
C ALA A 410 32.43 -22.19 33.18
N GLY A 411 32.43 -23.52 33.02
CA GLY A 411 33.42 -24.39 33.66
C GLY A 411 34.85 -24.01 33.29
N GLU A 412 35.81 -24.32 34.18
CA GLU A 412 37.22 -23.86 34.16
C GLU A 412 38.03 -24.17 32.87
N GLY A 413 37.47 -24.89 31.89
CA GLY A 413 38.13 -25.25 30.62
C GLY A 413 37.75 -24.39 29.40
N ALA A 414 36.81 -23.44 29.50
CA ALA A 414 36.41 -22.64 28.35
C ALA A 414 37.45 -21.56 28.03
N ARG A 415 38.12 -21.67 26.87
CA ARG A 415 39.07 -20.65 26.38
C ARG A 415 38.39 -19.27 26.34
N ARG A 416 38.88 -18.35 27.17
CA ARG A 416 38.44 -16.95 27.20
C ARG A 416 38.91 -16.29 25.90
N ALA A 417 37.98 -16.01 24.99
CA ALA A 417 38.29 -15.21 23.81
C ALA A 417 38.44 -13.75 24.26
N ALA A 418 39.43 -13.02 23.72
CA ALA A 418 39.49 -11.58 23.92
C ALA A 418 38.21 -10.95 23.35
N THR A 419 37.55 -10.11 24.15
CA THR A 419 36.29 -9.43 23.79
C THR A 419 36.39 -8.60 22.51
N SER A 420 37.60 -8.13 22.18
CA SER A 420 37.96 -7.41 20.96
C SER A 420 37.75 -8.19 19.66
N HIS A 421 37.56 -9.51 19.71
CA HIS A 421 37.33 -10.34 18.52
C HIS A 421 35.93 -10.98 18.51
N VAL A 422 35.06 -10.58 19.43
CA VAL A 422 33.70 -11.12 19.52
C VAL A 422 32.75 -10.21 18.76
N HIS A 423 32.47 -10.58 17.50
CA HIS A 423 31.41 -9.94 16.71
C HIS A 423 30.02 -10.26 17.26
N LEU A 424 29.18 -9.23 17.38
CA LEU A 424 27.82 -9.29 17.87
C LEU A 424 26.82 -9.31 16.70
N GLU A 425 25.62 -9.81 16.99
CA GLU A 425 24.51 -9.76 16.03
C GLU A 425 23.99 -8.33 15.88
N ASP A 426 23.71 -7.91 14.65
CA ASP A 426 22.95 -6.70 14.39
C ASP A 426 21.51 -6.88 14.89
N TRP A 427 21.17 -6.15 15.96
CA TRP A 427 19.87 -6.26 16.61
C TRP A 427 18.80 -5.39 15.96
N ARG A 428 19.16 -4.46 15.07
CA ARG A 428 18.21 -3.50 14.48
C ARG A 428 17.04 -4.17 13.73
N PRO A 429 17.23 -5.28 12.97
CA PRO A 429 16.11 -5.97 12.32
C PRO A 429 14.99 -6.40 13.27
N HIS A 430 15.27 -6.61 14.56
CA HIS A 430 14.26 -6.99 15.56
C HIS A 430 13.28 -5.85 15.90
N LEU A 431 13.59 -4.60 15.54
CA LEU A 431 12.72 -3.44 15.77
C LEU A 431 11.61 -3.28 14.73
N SER A 432 11.75 -3.88 13.55
CA SER A 432 10.76 -3.78 12.48
C SER A 432 10.81 -4.99 11.54
N PRO A 433 9.71 -5.76 11.40
CA PRO A 433 9.64 -6.92 10.51
C PRO A 433 9.94 -6.62 9.03
N ILE A 434 9.73 -5.38 8.59
CA ILE A 434 9.97 -4.95 7.21
C ILE A 434 11.20 -4.05 7.06
N HIS A 435 12.08 -4.00 8.07
CA HIS A 435 13.30 -3.19 8.03
C HIS A 435 14.06 -3.33 6.70
N ILE A 436 14.30 -4.57 6.27
CA ILE A 436 15.06 -4.88 5.04
C ILE A 436 14.40 -4.31 3.78
N ALA A 437 13.06 -4.16 3.77
CA ALA A 437 12.34 -3.58 2.64
C ALA A 437 12.31 -2.05 2.66
N LEU A 438 12.53 -1.42 3.83
CA LEU A 438 12.48 0.03 3.98
C LEU A 438 13.83 0.69 3.68
N PHE A 439 14.93 0.01 4.01
CA PHE A 439 16.28 0.52 3.85
C PHE A 439 17.02 -0.23 2.72
N PRO A 440 17.93 0.44 1.99
CA PRO A 440 18.81 -0.26 1.08
C PRO A 440 19.82 -1.10 1.86
N ALA A 441 20.54 -1.99 1.17
CA ALA A 441 21.60 -2.80 1.78
C ALA A 441 22.66 -1.94 2.51
N GLU A 442 23.14 -2.42 3.66
CA GLU A 442 24.01 -1.66 4.56
C GLU A 442 25.34 -1.22 3.94
N ARG A 443 25.85 -1.97 2.95
CA ARG A 443 27.05 -1.59 2.17
C ARG A 443 27.00 -0.15 1.63
N TRP A 444 25.80 0.32 1.25
CA TRP A 444 25.61 1.66 0.71
C TRP A 444 25.74 2.77 1.74
N ARG A 445 25.64 2.43 3.02
CA ARG A 445 25.85 3.33 4.15
C ARG A 445 27.34 3.45 4.48
N GLU A 446 28.09 2.36 4.33
CA GLU A 446 29.52 2.25 4.59
C GLU A 446 30.38 2.85 3.45
N GLU A 447 30.00 2.65 2.19
CA GLU A 447 30.71 3.14 1.00
C GLU A 447 30.49 4.64 0.69
N ARG A 448 30.55 5.50 1.71
CA ARG A 448 30.31 6.94 1.55
C ARG A 448 31.36 7.61 0.66
N GLU A 449 32.59 7.14 0.71
CA GLU A 449 33.74 7.74 0.01
C GLU A 449 33.68 7.59 -1.52
N GLY A 450 32.92 6.61 -2.03
CA GLY A 450 32.73 6.39 -3.46
C GLY A 450 31.56 7.15 -4.07
N LEU A 451 30.70 7.77 -3.25
CA LEU A 451 29.48 8.43 -3.71
C LEU A 451 29.72 9.92 -3.97
N SER A 452 29.15 10.45 -5.07
CA SER A 452 29.18 11.89 -5.30
C SER A 452 28.39 12.63 -4.22
N ALA A 453 28.79 13.85 -3.88
CA ALA A 453 28.15 14.65 -2.82
C ALA A 453 26.62 14.74 -2.94
N ASP A 454 26.09 14.94 -4.16
CA ASP A 454 24.64 14.96 -4.42
C ASP A 454 23.94 13.64 -4.10
N VAL A 455 24.59 12.52 -4.39
CA VAL A 455 24.04 11.18 -4.13
C VAL A 455 24.02 10.93 -2.62
N ALA A 456 25.12 11.24 -1.93
CA ALA A 456 25.19 11.12 -0.48
C ALA A 456 24.12 11.97 0.23
N ARG A 457 23.89 13.21 -0.24
CA ARG A 457 22.82 14.09 0.26
C ARG A 457 21.43 13.52 0.01
N VAL A 458 21.17 12.96 -1.18
CA VAL A 458 19.89 12.29 -1.48
C VAL A 458 19.67 11.09 -0.57
N LEU A 459 20.66 10.21 -0.40
CA LEU A 459 20.52 9.02 0.44
C LEU A 459 20.32 9.40 1.91
N SER A 460 21.06 10.40 2.41
CA SER A 460 20.89 10.97 3.74
C SER A 460 19.47 11.44 3.99
N LEU A 461 18.93 12.29 3.11
CA LEU A 461 17.56 12.78 3.26
C LEU A 461 16.53 11.68 3.11
N ARG A 462 16.71 10.72 2.21
CA ARG A 462 15.69 9.68 1.93
C ARG A 462 15.59 8.62 3.01
N PHE A 463 16.73 8.25 3.60
CA PHE A 463 16.82 7.16 4.57
C PHE A 463 17.10 7.62 5.99
N GLY A 464 17.26 8.92 6.22
CA GLY A 464 17.61 9.47 7.53
C GLY A 464 19.06 9.15 7.92
N TRP A 465 19.91 8.82 6.95
CA TRP A 465 21.31 8.53 7.24
C TRP A 465 22.03 9.78 7.70
N TYR A 466 22.97 9.62 8.63
CA TYR A 466 23.73 10.69 9.27
C TYR A 466 22.92 11.59 10.21
N GLY A 467 21.85 11.04 10.78
CA GLY A 467 21.23 11.54 12.02
C GLY A 467 20.03 12.45 11.84
N GLY A 468 19.66 12.80 10.59
CA GLY A 468 18.47 13.58 10.29
C GLY A 468 17.21 12.71 10.07
N PRO A 469 16.01 13.32 10.03
CA PRO A 469 14.79 12.58 9.76
C PRO A 469 14.70 12.21 8.26
N PRO A 470 14.17 11.01 7.93
CA PRO A 470 13.95 10.61 6.56
C PRO A 470 12.85 11.49 5.92
N ARG A 471 12.96 11.68 4.61
CA ARG A 471 12.13 12.56 3.79
C ARG A 471 11.57 11.82 2.60
N THR A 472 10.35 12.16 2.23
CA THR A 472 9.75 11.74 0.95
C THR A 472 10.56 12.27 -0.23
N VAL A 473 10.31 11.73 -1.43
CA VAL A 473 11.00 12.18 -2.66
C VAL A 473 10.72 13.65 -2.88
N ASP A 474 9.47 14.07 -2.65
CA ASP A 474 9.03 15.44 -2.90
C ASP A 474 9.62 16.41 -1.85
N GLU A 475 9.71 16.00 -0.59
CA GLU A 475 10.39 16.79 0.45
C GLU A 475 11.91 16.89 0.22
N ALA A 476 12.56 15.77 -0.15
CA ALA A 476 13.98 15.77 -0.47
C ALA A 476 14.27 16.62 -1.72
N ALA A 477 13.39 16.58 -2.71
CA ALA A 477 13.44 17.43 -3.90
C ALA A 477 13.38 18.91 -3.52
N ALA A 478 12.44 19.30 -2.66
CA ALA A 478 12.32 20.67 -2.18
C ALA A 478 13.56 21.13 -1.39
N ILE A 479 14.10 20.30 -0.48
CA ILE A 479 15.29 20.64 0.33
C ILE A 479 16.55 20.80 -0.53
N LEU A 480 16.69 19.98 -1.58
CA LEU A 480 17.88 19.97 -2.44
C LEU A 480 17.78 20.94 -3.64
N ASP A 481 16.64 21.62 -3.81
CA ASP A 481 16.31 22.38 -5.02
C ASP A 481 16.47 21.55 -6.31
N LEU A 482 15.89 20.33 -6.29
CA LEU A 482 15.90 19.38 -7.40
C LEU A 482 14.48 18.99 -7.77
N SER A 483 14.29 18.45 -8.99
CA SER A 483 13.01 17.82 -9.33
C SER A 483 12.86 16.45 -8.64
N PRO A 484 11.63 16.01 -8.29
CA PRO A 484 11.37 14.65 -7.79
C PRO A 484 11.93 13.54 -8.69
N ARG A 485 11.91 13.78 -10.02
CA ARG A 485 12.50 12.88 -11.02
C ARG A 485 14.02 12.77 -10.86
N ARG A 486 14.71 13.88 -10.59
CA ARG A 486 16.17 13.90 -10.37
C ARG A 486 16.54 13.17 -9.08
N VAL A 487 15.81 13.39 -7.99
CA VAL A 487 16.00 12.65 -6.72
C VAL A 487 15.87 11.14 -6.94
N ARG A 488 14.80 10.67 -7.60
CA ARG A 488 14.62 9.23 -7.93
C ARG A 488 15.74 8.70 -8.82
N SER A 489 16.25 9.50 -9.74
CA SER A 489 17.36 9.11 -10.62
C SER A 489 18.67 8.96 -9.85
N LEU A 490 18.98 9.88 -8.93
CA LEU A 490 20.18 9.83 -8.10
C LEU A 490 20.11 8.66 -7.12
N GLN A 491 18.97 8.47 -6.45
CA GLN A 491 18.73 7.32 -5.58
C GLN A 491 18.95 6.01 -6.33
N ARG A 492 18.38 5.84 -7.53
CA ARG A 492 18.59 4.61 -8.33
C ARG A 492 20.01 4.44 -8.83
N LYS A 493 20.69 5.52 -9.19
CA LYS A 493 22.09 5.45 -9.63
C LYS A 493 22.97 4.91 -8.50
N ALA A 494 22.69 5.33 -7.27
CA ALA A 494 23.42 4.93 -6.09
C ALA A 494 23.15 3.48 -5.68
N LEU A 495 21.91 3.02 -5.80
CA LEU A 495 21.50 1.69 -5.36
C LEU A 495 21.69 0.59 -6.42
N ARG A 496 22.51 0.85 -7.45
CA ARG A 496 22.88 -0.16 -8.45
C ARG A 496 24.04 -1.00 -7.92
N PRO A 497 23.93 -2.34 -7.88
CA PRO A 497 25.03 -3.21 -7.49
C PRO A 497 26.26 -3.02 -8.37
#